data_AF-A0A328AXT1-F1
#
_entry.id   AF-A0A328AXT1-F1
#
_cell.length_a   1.000
_cell.length_b   1.000
_cell.length_c   1.000
_cell.angle_alpha   90.00
_cell.angle_beta   90.00
_cell.angle_gamma   90.00
#
_symmetry.space_group_name_H-M   'P 1'
#
loop_
_entity.id
_entity.type
_entity.pdbx_description
1 polymer ?
#
loop_
_entity_poly.entity_id
_entity_poly.type
_entity_poly.pdbx_seq_one_letter_code
_entity_poly.pdbx_strand_id
1 'polypeptide(L)'
;MAFRSIRAAVLGLALAAAALCAQAQAAIPVYGARVVHAYPHDPQAFTEGLFYLGGFLYESTGLEGQSSIRKVELKTGQVVRQRAIPSQYFGEGIVAWNDRLVELTWRSQVGFVYDLAGFAPRASFRYPGEGWALTRDSRRLIMSDGTPDIRFLDPQTYAETGRIRVTCQGRPVANLNELEWVRGELYANIWQTSLIARIDPASGRVTGWIDLSALVAAAPADPDAVLNGIAYDAAHDRLFVTGKLWPKLYEIKLVPRRGPAALPDGLCG
;
A
#
# COMPACT_ATOMS: atom_id res chain seq x y z
N MET A 1 30.84 -17.34 -60.31
CA MET A 1 30.89 -16.33 -59.23
C MET A 1 29.86 -15.26 -59.55
N ALA A 2 28.83 -15.05 -58.70
CA ALA A 2 27.94 -13.86 -58.62
C ALA A 2 26.58 -14.16 -57.95
N PHE A 3 26.21 -15.43 -57.70
CA PHE A 3 24.92 -15.78 -57.05
C PHE A 3 24.98 -15.90 -55.51
N ARG A 4 26.09 -15.55 -54.88
CA ARG A 4 26.25 -15.62 -53.40
C ARG A 4 25.96 -14.32 -52.66
N SER A 5 25.73 -13.21 -53.37
CA SER A 5 25.62 -11.86 -52.78
C SER A 5 24.18 -11.39 -52.51
N ILE A 6 23.14 -12.08 -53.01
CA ILE A 6 21.74 -11.64 -52.83
C ILE A 6 21.10 -12.18 -51.55
N ARG A 7 21.55 -13.33 -51.02
CA ARG A 7 20.99 -13.93 -49.80
C ARG A 7 21.40 -13.21 -48.50
N ALA A 8 22.50 -12.47 -48.50
CA ALA A 8 22.96 -11.71 -47.35
C ALA A 8 22.16 -10.41 -47.14
N ALA A 9 21.65 -9.80 -48.21
CA ALA A 9 20.89 -8.56 -48.14
C ALA A 9 19.46 -8.76 -47.60
N VAL A 10 18.82 -9.89 -47.91
CA VAL A 10 17.46 -10.20 -47.45
C VAL A 10 17.44 -10.60 -45.97
N LEU A 11 18.50 -11.24 -45.46
CA LEU A 11 18.61 -11.59 -44.04
C LEU A 11 18.94 -10.37 -43.15
N GLY A 12 19.68 -9.39 -43.67
CA GLY A 12 19.99 -8.14 -42.97
C GLY A 12 18.77 -7.22 -42.79
N LEU A 13 17.85 -7.18 -43.77
CA LEU A 13 16.61 -6.40 -43.65
C LEU A 13 15.57 -7.06 -42.72
N ALA A 14 15.55 -8.39 -42.60
CA ALA A 14 14.65 -9.08 -41.68
C ALA A 14 15.06 -8.88 -40.20
N LEU A 15 16.36 -8.78 -39.91
CA LEU A 15 16.88 -8.50 -38.56
C LEU A 15 16.75 -7.02 -38.17
N ALA A 16 16.78 -6.10 -39.14
CA ALA A 16 16.53 -4.67 -38.86
C ALA A 16 15.05 -4.37 -38.57
N ALA A 17 14.11 -5.13 -39.14
CA ALA A 17 12.68 -4.97 -38.86
C ALA A 17 12.26 -5.55 -37.50
N ALA A 18 12.95 -6.59 -37.01
CA ALA A 18 12.67 -7.17 -35.69
C ALA A 18 13.17 -6.30 -34.51
N ALA A 19 14.15 -5.42 -34.75
CA ALA A 19 14.69 -4.50 -33.74
C ALA A 19 13.86 -3.20 -33.57
N LEU A 20 12.89 -2.94 -34.46
CA LEU A 20 12.05 -1.73 -34.43
C LEU A 20 10.68 -1.93 -33.78
N CYS A 21 10.34 -3.16 -33.38
CA CYS A 21 9.25 -3.38 -32.43
C CYS A 21 9.76 -3.21 -30.99
N ALA A 22 10.34 -2.04 -30.69
CA ALA A 22 10.28 -1.54 -29.33
C ALA A 22 8.78 -1.38 -29.05
N GLN A 23 8.19 -2.33 -28.31
CA GLN A 23 6.83 -2.22 -27.86
C GLN A 23 6.73 -0.86 -27.18
N ALA A 24 6.00 0.08 -27.79
CA ALA A 24 5.65 1.31 -27.13
C ALA A 24 4.88 0.89 -25.87
N GLN A 25 5.57 0.92 -24.73
CA GLN A 25 4.96 0.55 -23.46
C GLN A 25 3.80 1.52 -23.27
N ALA A 26 2.57 1.02 -23.28
CA ALA A 26 1.40 1.86 -23.04
C ALA A 26 1.64 2.65 -21.74
N ALA A 27 1.35 3.95 -21.78
CA ALA A 27 1.53 4.81 -20.62
C ALA A 27 0.78 4.23 -19.42
N ILE A 28 1.42 4.25 -18.25
CA ILE A 28 0.79 3.76 -17.02
C ILE A 28 -0.38 4.69 -16.70
N PRO A 29 -1.61 4.19 -16.59
CA PRO A 29 -2.78 5.02 -16.37
C PRO A 29 -2.73 5.70 -15.00
N VAL A 30 -3.19 6.95 -14.96
CA VAL A 30 -3.35 7.70 -13.71
C VAL A 30 -4.83 7.99 -13.47
N TYR A 31 -5.26 7.74 -12.24
CA TYR A 31 -6.62 7.92 -11.77
C TYR A 31 -6.64 9.09 -10.79
N GLY A 32 -7.65 9.94 -10.90
CA GLY A 32 -8.05 10.78 -9.77
C GLY A 32 -9.01 10.02 -8.86
N ALA A 33 -9.46 10.68 -7.80
CA ALA A 33 -10.50 10.18 -6.91
C ALA A 33 -11.71 11.11 -6.91
N ARG A 34 -12.90 10.51 -6.97
CA ARG A 34 -14.16 11.17 -6.62
C ARG A 34 -14.60 10.69 -5.25
N VAL A 35 -14.77 11.63 -4.32
CA VAL A 35 -15.31 11.34 -2.98
C VAL A 35 -16.78 10.89 -3.12
N VAL A 36 -17.11 9.76 -2.50
CA VAL A 36 -18.49 9.25 -2.34
C VAL A 36 -19.02 9.69 -0.99
N HIS A 37 -18.23 9.47 0.07
CA HIS A 37 -18.55 9.84 1.44
C HIS A 37 -17.29 10.34 2.16
N ALA A 38 -17.49 11.23 3.12
CA ALA A 38 -16.47 11.63 4.08
C ALA A 38 -16.98 11.31 5.49
N TYR A 39 -16.20 10.52 6.22
CA TYR A 39 -16.49 10.10 7.59
C TYR A 39 -15.60 10.85 8.57
N PRO A 40 -16.03 11.05 9.83
CA PRO A 40 -15.14 11.56 10.87
C PRO A 40 -13.95 10.63 11.09
N HIS A 41 -12.78 11.21 11.29
CA HIS A 41 -11.56 10.50 11.69
C HIS A 41 -10.92 11.26 12.85
N ASP A 42 -10.25 10.54 13.75
CA ASP A 42 -9.61 11.13 14.91
C ASP A 42 -8.41 11.99 14.47
N PRO A 43 -8.42 13.33 14.66
CA PRO A 43 -7.31 14.18 14.25
C PRO A 43 -6.06 14.01 15.12
N GLN A 44 -6.10 13.18 16.17
CA GLN A 44 -4.95 12.80 16.98
C GLN A 44 -4.37 11.43 16.56
N ALA A 45 -5.00 10.72 15.62
CA ALA A 45 -4.53 9.42 15.17
C ALA A 45 -3.39 9.57 14.16
N PHE A 46 -2.19 9.16 14.55
CA PHE A 46 -1.06 9.02 13.65
C PHE A 46 -1.17 7.69 12.89
N THR A 47 -2.04 7.60 11.89
CA THR A 47 -2.39 6.35 11.20
C THR A 47 -1.19 5.67 10.54
N GLU A 48 -0.90 4.42 10.92
CA GLU A 48 0.18 3.59 10.36
C GLU A 48 -0.29 2.25 9.78
N GLY A 49 -1.53 1.85 10.05
CA GLY A 49 -2.15 0.70 9.41
C GLY A 49 -3.65 0.80 9.47
N LEU A 50 -4.34 0.44 8.38
CA LEU A 50 -5.78 0.54 8.31
C LEU A 50 -6.34 -0.65 7.53
N PHE A 51 -7.41 -1.28 8.02
CA PHE A 51 -8.17 -2.22 7.21
C PHE A 51 -9.65 -2.19 7.57
N TYR A 52 -10.50 -2.65 6.64
CA TYR A 52 -11.93 -2.73 6.85
C TYR A 52 -12.35 -4.17 7.15
N LEU A 53 -13.21 -4.36 8.15
CA LEU A 53 -13.79 -5.67 8.43
C LEU A 53 -15.15 -5.55 9.13
N GLY A 54 -16.18 -6.14 8.51
CA GLY A 54 -17.49 -6.33 9.13
C GLY A 54 -18.19 -5.04 9.57
N GLY A 55 -18.05 -3.95 8.82
CA GLY A 55 -18.66 -2.65 9.13
C GLY A 55 -17.80 -1.73 9.99
N PHE A 56 -16.63 -2.19 10.43
CA PHE A 56 -15.68 -1.43 11.24
C PHE A 56 -14.38 -1.22 10.48
N LEU A 57 -13.68 -0.16 10.87
CA LEU A 57 -12.28 0.01 10.58
C LEU A 57 -11.46 -0.55 11.74
N TYR A 58 -10.33 -1.13 11.41
CA TYR A 58 -9.28 -1.47 12.36
C TYR A 58 -8.09 -0.62 12.02
N GLU A 59 -7.53 0.05 13.02
CA GLU A 59 -6.50 1.05 12.82
C GLU A 59 -5.34 0.82 13.81
N SER A 60 -4.12 0.97 13.32
CA SER A 60 -2.92 1.11 14.11
C SER A 60 -2.47 2.56 14.08
N THR A 61 -2.10 3.09 15.24
CA THR A 61 -1.53 4.43 15.36
C THR A 61 -0.10 4.36 15.86
N GLY A 62 0.77 5.20 15.30
CA GLY A 62 2.16 5.38 15.69
C GLY A 62 2.36 6.34 16.87
N LEU A 63 3.62 6.77 17.02
CA LEU A 63 4.22 7.57 18.11
C LEU A 63 4.58 6.73 19.35
N GLU A 64 5.86 6.77 19.74
CA GLU A 64 6.36 6.06 20.92
C GLU A 64 5.62 6.51 22.19
N GLY A 65 5.24 5.54 23.03
CA GLY A 65 4.42 5.79 24.22
C GLY A 65 2.94 6.11 23.96
N GLN A 66 2.51 6.29 22.70
CA GLN A 66 1.13 6.63 22.33
C GLN A 66 0.51 5.63 21.33
N SER A 67 1.31 4.71 20.81
CA SER A 67 0.89 3.75 19.80
C SER A 67 -0.19 2.80 20.30
N SER A 68 -1.14 2.47 19.43
CA SER A 68 -2.31 1.66 19.80
C SER A 68 -2.94 0.96 18.60
N ILE A 69 -3.60 -0.17 18.85
CA ILE A 69 -4.55 -0.79 17.92
C ILE A 69 -5.99 -0.47 18.33
N ARG A 70 -6.83 -0.18 17.34
CA ARG A 70 -8.17 0.37 17.53
C ARG A 70 -9.18 -0.36 16.63
N LYS A 71 -10.40 -0.49 17.11
CA LYS A 71 -11.59 -0.81 16.32
C LYS A 71 -12.48 0.42 16.32
N VAL A 72 -12.82 0.90 15.13
CA VAL A 72 -13.48 2.19 14.92
C VAL A 72 -14.77 1.98 14.14
N GLU A 73 -15.86 2.56 14.62
CA GLU A 73 -17.13 2.57 13.89
C GLU A 73 -17.02 3.52 12.69
N LEU A 74 -17.20 2.98 11.47
CA LEU A 74 -17.00 3.72 10.23
C LEU A 74 -17.81 5.03 10.16
N LYS A 75 -19.08 5.00 10.58
CA LYS A 75 -19.99 6.14 10.38
C LYS A 75 -19.66 7.34 11.28
N THR A 76 -19.19 7.07 12.49
CA THR A 76 -19.04 8.09 13.54
C THR A 76 -17.57 8.42 13.82
N GLY A 77 -16.63 7.56 13.42
CA GLY A 77 -15.23 7.65 13.84
C GLY A 77 -15.02 7.27 15.31
N GLN A 78 -16.05 6.75 16.00
CA GLN A 78 -15.93 6.40 17.41
C GLN A 78 -15.05 5.15 17.58
N VAL A 79 -14.05 5.26 18.44
CA VAL A 79 -13.25 4.12 18.88
C VAL A 79 -14.09 3.28 19.84
N VAL A 80 -14.51 2.09 19.39
CA VAL A 80 -15.35 1.16 20.18
C VAL A 80 -14.50 0.12 20.93
N ARG A 81 -13.23 -0.02 20.56
CA ARG A 81 -12.25 -0.82 21.29
C ARG A 81 -10.85 -0.29 20.99
N GLN A 82 -9.99 -0.28 22.00
CA GLN A 82 -8.60 0.13 21.86
C GLN A 82 -7.71 -0.69 22.78
N ARG A 83 -6.46 -0.86 22.36
CA ARG A 83 -5.37 -1.35 23.19
C ARG A 83 -4.12 -0.54 22.91
N ALA A 84 -3.51 0.00 23.95
CA ALA A 84 -2.14 0.52 23.86
C ALA A 84 -1.15 -0.63 23.66
N ILE A 85 -0.17 -0.43 22.78
CA ILE A 85 0.97 -1.35 22.68
C ILE A 85 2.03 -0.99 23.75
N PRO A 86 3.00 -1.86 24.06
CA PRO A 86 4.03 -1.52 25.04
C PRO A 86 4.79 -0.27 24.62
N SER A 87 5.00 0.67 25.55
CA SER A 87 5.39 2.05 25.28
C SER A 87 6.74 2.21 24.57
N GLN A 88 7.62 1.21 24.66
CA GLN A 88 8.92 1.19 23.98
C GLN A 88 8.82 0.92 22.47
N TYR A 89 7.63 0.62 21.95
CA TYR A 89 7.41 0.33 20.54
C TYR A 89 6.62 1.44 19.87
N PHE A 90 6.96 1.66 18.60
CA PHE A 90 6.20 2.46 17.65
C PHE A 90 5.38 1.49 16.78
N GLY A 91 4.05 1.58 16.85
CA GLY A 91 3.12 0.71 16.15
C GLY A 91 3.03 1.08 14.67
N GLU A 92 2.92 0.07 13.81
CA GLU A 92 2.92 0.21 12.35
C GLU A 92 1.77 -0.62 11.75
N GLY A 93 1.92 -1.10 10.51
CA GLY A 93 0.93 -1.89 9.79
C GLY A 93 0.27 -3.02 10.57
N ILE A 94 -1.05 -3.16 10.38
CA ILE A 94 -1.87 -4.22 10.96
C ILE A 94 -2.69 -4.94 9.90
N VAL A 95 -2.96 -6.22 10.13
CA VAL A 95 -3.89 -6.99 9.29
C VAL A 95 -4.66 -8.02 10.10
N ALA A 96 -5.90 -8.31 9.69
CA ALA A 96 -6.64 -9.45 10.19
C ALA A 96 -6.22 -10.75 9.47
N TRP A 97 -5.89 -11.79 10.24
CA TRP A 97 -5.73 -13.16 9.74
C TRP A 97 -6.56 -14.13 10.59
N ASN A 98 -7.68 -14.61 10.04
CA ASN A 98 -8.69 -15.39 10.77
C ASN A 98 -9.18 -14.66 12.03
N ASP A 99 -8.96 -15.25 13.21
CA ASP A 99 -9.35 -14.73 14.52
C ASP A 99 -8.26 -13.85 15.17
N ARG A 100 -7.23 -13.47 14.40
CA ARG A 100 -6.06 -12.73 14.87
C ARG A 100 -5.95 -11.37 14.20
N LEU A 101 -5.45 -10.41 14.96
CA LEU A 101 -4.85 -9.18 14.43
C LEU A 101 -3.33 -9.33 14.55
N VAL A 102 -2.61 -9.13 13.45
CA VAL A 102 -1.14 -9.12 13.40
C VAL A 102 -0.70 -7.68 13.24
N GLU A 103 0.29 -7.25 14.03
CA GLU A 103 0.81 -5.89 14.07
C GLU A 103 2.33 -5.90 13.89
N LEU A 104 2.83 -4.95 13.12
CA LEU A 104 4.25 -4.63 13.00
C LEU A 104 4.64 -3.46 13.92
N THR A 105 5.93 -3.33 14.15
CA THR A 105 6.53 -2.14 14.74
C THR A 105 7.63 -1.59 13.83
N TRP A 106 7.95 -0.32 13.97
CA TRP A 106 8.82 0.37 13.02
C TRP A 106 10.23 -0.22 12.93
N ARG A 107 11.05 0.00 13.97
CA ARG A 107 12.49 -0.36 13.96
C ARG A 107 12.86 -1.49 14.88
N SER A 108 11.92 -1.93 15.72
CA SER A 108 12.24 -2.82 16.83
C SER A 108 12.44 -4.28 16.41
N GLN A 109 12.10 -4.62 15.16
CA GLN A 109 12.19 -5.98 14.63
C GLN A 109 11.34 -6.99 15.42
N VAL A 110 10.21 -6.50 15.96
CA VAL A 110 9.23 -7.27 16.73
C VAL A 110 7.85 -6.99 16.17
N GLY A 111 7.06 -8.04 15.97
CA GLY A 111 5.63 -7.94 15.68
C GLY A 111 4.81 -8.60 16.78
N PHE A 112 3.55 -8.22 16.86
CA PHE A 112 2.60 -8.72 17.85
C PHE A 112 1.41 -9.41 17.20
N VAL A 113 0.83 -10.34 17.94
CA VAL A 113 -0.38 -11.06 17.56
C VAL A 113 -1.38 -10.90 18.68
N TYR A 114 -2.57 -10.43 18.33
CA TYR A 114 -3.69 -10.25 19.23
C TYR A 114 -4.88 -11.08 18.79
N ASP A 115 -5.77 -11.40 19.72
CA ASP A 115 -7.13 -11.79 19.41
C ASP A 115 -7.87 -10.64 18.71
N LEU A 116 -8.54 -10.92 17.59
CA LEU A 116 -9.21 -9.90 16.80
C LEU A 116 -10.48 -9.32 17.47
N ALA A 117 -11.17 -10.11 18.30
CA ALA A 117 -12.41 -9.71 18.93
C ALA A 117 -12.16 -8.77 20.12
N GLY A 118 -11.14 -9.07 20.91
CA GLY A 118 -10.86 -8.41 22.19
C GLY A 118 -9.54 -7.63 22.27
N PHE A 119 -8.62 -7.83 21.33
CA PHE A 119 -7.22 -7.38 21.38
C PHE A 119 -6.43 -7.97 22.56
N ALA A 120 -6.79 -9.15 23.04
CA ALA A 120 -5.98 -9.87 24.02
C ALA A 120 -4.66 -10.32 23.37
N PRO A 121 -3.48 -10.16 24.00
CA PRO A 121 -2.23 -10.59 23.40
C PRO A 121 -2.21 -12.11 23.29
N ARG A 122 -1.68 -12.61 22.19
CA ARG A 122 -1.51 -14.04 21.93
C ARG A 122 -0.05 -14.43 21.79
N ALA A 123 0.73 -13.66 21.02
CA ALA A 123 2.14 -13.95 20.77
C ALA A 123 2.89 -12.70 20.34
N SER A 124 4.21 -12.83 20.26
CA SER A 124 5.09 -11.93 19.52
C SER A 124 5.98 -12.75 18.58
N PHE A 125 6.51 -12.10 17.55
CA PHE A 125 7.44 -12.68 16.59
C PHE A 125 8.53 -11.68 16.22
N ARG A 126 9.59 -12.16 15.57
CA ARG A 126 10.69 -11.31 15.09
C ARG A 126 10.78 -11.35 13.58
N TYR A 127 11.23 -10.26 12.99
CA TYR A 127 11.54 -10.14 11.57
C TYR A 127 12.75 -9.22 11.38
N PRO A 128 13.56 -9.39 10.34
CA PRO A 128 14.68 -8.50 10.07
C PRO A 128 14.21 -7.17 9.45
N GLY A 129 14.97 -6.10 9.66
CA GLY A 129 14.72 -4.78 9.06
C GLY A 129 13.57 -4.00 9.69
N GLU A 130 13.15 -2.92 9.04
CA GLU A 130 11.98 -2.16 9.48
C GLU A 130 10.66 -2.89 9.13
N GLY A 131 9.54 -2.46 9.71
CA GLY A 131 8.21 -2.85 9.28
C GLY A 131 7.30 -1.63 9.20
N TRP A 132 6.67 -1.41 8.06
CA TRP A 132 5.85 -0.21 7.82
C TRP A 132 4.38 -0.60 7.66
N ALA A 133 4.05 -1.49 6.73
CA ALA A 133 2.67 -1.90 6.52
C ALA A 133 2.48 -3.40 6.41
N LEU A 134 1.24 -3.83 6.63
CA LEU A 134 0.83 -5.23 6.54
C LEU A 134 -0.55 -5.32 5.91
N THR A 135 -0.68 -6.10 4.85
CA THR A 135 -1.97 -6.54 4.30
C THR A 135 -1.89 -8.04 4.01
N ARG A 136 -2.87 -8.60 3.31
CA ARG A 136 -2.85 -10.03 2.95
C ARG A 136 -3.58 -10.31 1.65
N ASP A 137 -3.17 -11.40 1.01
CA ASP A 137 -4.01 -12.10 0.05
C ASP A 137 -4.76 -13.26 0.77
N SER A 138 -5.18 -14.28 0.01
CA SER A 138 -5.85 -15.46 0.55
C SER A 138 -4.91 -16.49 1.18
N ARG A 139 -3.59 -16.34 1.01
CA ARG A 139 -2.56 -17.36 1.30
C ARG A 139 -1.49 -16.87 2.27
N ARG A 140 -1.13 -15.59 2.21
CA ARG A 140 0.03 -15.05 2.95
C ARG A 140 -0.17 -13.61 3.38
N LEU A 141 0.66 -13.18 4.33
CA LEU A 141 0.78 -11.78 4.70
C LEU A 141 1.73 -11.08 3.73
N ILE A 142 1.52 -9.79 3.52
CA ILE A 142 2.26 -8.97 2.57
C ILE A 142 2.73 -7.72 3.31
N MET A 143 4.04 -7.49 3.33
CA MET A 143 4.70 -6.50 4.19
C MET A 143 5.54 -5.52 3.39
N SER A 144 5.43 -4.23 3.71
CA SER A 144 6.36 -3.18 3.26
C SER A 144 7.26 -2.71 4.40
N ASP A 145 8.34 -2.02 4.04
CA ASP A 145 9.34 -1.49 4.97
C ASP A 145 10.00 -0.19 4.48
N GLY A 146 9.29 0.56 3.63
CA GLY A 146 9.81 1.77 2.99
C GLY A 146 10.81 1.52 1.85
N THR A 147 11.29 0.28 1.66
CA THR A 147 12.12 -0.05 0.49
C THR A 147 11.25 -0.36 -0.74
N PRO A 148 11.85 -0.56 -1.93
CA PRO A 148 11.13 -1.08 -3.09
C PRO A 148 10.73 -2.55 -3.00
N ASP A 149 11.12 -3.28 -1.96
CA ASP A 149 10.78 -4.70 -1.83
C ASP A 149 9.49 -4.87 -1.02
N ILE A 150 8.62 -5.77 -1.48
CA ILE A 150 7.45 -6.24 -0.75
C ILE A 150 7.70 -7.69 -0.34
N ARG A 151 7.68 -7.95 0.97
CA ARG A 151 7.94 -9.27 1.55
C ARG A 151 6.64 -10.04 1.70
N PHE A 152 6.73 -11.36 1.51
CA PHE A 152 5.63 -12.28 1.71
C PHE A 152 5.92 -13.16 2.93
N LEU A 153 5.04 -13.13 3.92
CA LEU A 153 5.25 -13.86 5.17
C LEU A 153 4.26 -15.01 5.29
N ASP A 154 4.75 -16.15 5.76
CA ASP A 154 3.89 -17.25 6.17
C ASP A 154 3.04 -16.81 7.38
N PRO A 155 1.71 -16.97 7.33
CA PRO A 155 0.82 -16.41 8.36
C PRO A 155 0.82 -17.19 9.68
N GLN A 156 1.50 -18.33 9.75
CA GLN A 156 1.61 -19.13 10.98
C GLN A 156 2.94 -18.88 11.70
N THR A 157 4.02 -18.82 10.94
CA THR A 157 5.39 -18.70 11.44
C THR A 157 5.94 -17.27 11.36
N TYR A 158 5.30 -16.41 10.55
CA TYR A 158 5.74 -15.04 10.22
C TYR A 158 7.10 -14.97 9.53
N ALA A 159 7.63 -16.11 9.09
CA ALA A 159 8.86 -16.19 8.32
C ALA A 159 8.63 -15.70 6.89
N GLU A 160 9.63 -15.02 6.33
CA GLU A 160 9.61 -14.62 4.93
C GLU A 160 9.69 -15.87 4.02
N THR A 161 8.75 -15.96 3.09
CA THR A 161 8.64 -17.04 2.10
C THR A 161 9.02 -16.60 0.69
N GLY A 162 9.21 -15.30 0.50
CA GLY A 162 9.64 -14.68 -0.76
C GLY A 162 9.37 -13.19 -0.74
N ARG A 163 9.70 -12.54 -1.85
CA ARG A 163 9.46 -11.10 -2.06
C ARG A 163 9.30 -10.77 -3.54
N ILE A 164 8.72 -9.61 -3.82
CA ILE A 164 8.77 -8.95 -5.13
C ILE A 164 9.47 -7.60 -4.98
N ARG A 165 10.06 -7.11 -6.07
CA ARG A 165 10.57 -5.75 -6.14
C ARG A 165 9.62 -4.88 -6.97
N VAL A 166 9.11 -3.82 -6.36
CA VAL A 166 8.18 -2.90 -7.02
C VAL A 166 8.94 -2.00 -7.98
N THR A 167 8.46 -1.95 -9.23
CA THR A 167 9.07 -1.15 -10.28
C THR A 167 8.05 -0.36 -11.10
N CYS A 168 8.39 0.87 -11.44
CA CYS A 168 7.71 1.65 -12.46
C CYS A 168 8.62 1.81 -13.68
N GLN A 169 8.20 1.27 -14.83
CA GLN A 169 9.00 1.31 -16.07
C GLN A 169 10.45 0.82 -15.87
N GLY A 170 10.63 -0.21 -15.04
CA GLY A 170 11.94 -0.81 -14.75
C GLY A 170 12.75 -0.12 -13.64
N ARG A 171 12.31 1.04 -13.13
CA ARG A 171 12.94 1.71 -12.00
C ARG A 171 12.30 1.28 -10.67
N PRO A 172 13.08 1.01 -9.61
CA PRO A 172 12.53 0.70 -8.30
C PRO A 172 11.72 1.86 -7.72
N VAL A 173 10.57 1.56 -7.12
CA VAL A 173 9.74 2.55 -6.41
C VAL A 173 9.97 2.38 -4.92
N ALA A 174 10.62 3.36 -4.28
CA ALA A 174 10.86 3.36 -2.83
C ALA A 174 9.69 4.01 -2.06
N ASN A 175 9.81 4.06 -0.74
CA ASN A 175 8.86 4.68 0.19
C ASN A 175 7.48 4.03 0.16
N LEU A 176 7.43 2.72 -0.13
CA LEU A 176 6.20 1.92 -0.02
C LEU A 176 5.80 1.88 1.46
N ASN A 177 4.69 2.52 1.79
CA ASN A 177 4.19 2.63 3.14
C ASN A 177 2.94 1.76 3.28
N GLU A 178 1.80 2.31 3.71
CA GLU A 178 0.58 1.55 3.93
C GLU A 178 0.13 0.77 2.69
N LEU A 179 -0.33 -0.47 2.91
CA LEU A 179 -0.67 -1.44 1.87
C LEU A 179 -2.12 -1.89 2.01
N GLU A 180 -2.80 -2.13 0.88
CA GLU A 180 -4.08 -2.81 0.88
C GLU A 180 -4.28 -3.74 -0.33
N TRP A 181 -4.92 -4.89 -0.11
CA TRP A 181 -5.25 -5.84 -1.18
C TRP A 181 -6.61 -5.51 -1.81
N VAL A 182 -6.59 -5.03 -3.05
CA VAL A 182 -7.78 -4.54 -3.76
C VAL A 182 -7.99 -5.33 -5.04
N ARG A 183 -8.98 -6.22 -5.04
CA ARG A 183 -9.41 -7.01 -6.23
C ARG A 183 -8.26 -7.70 -6.97
N GLY A 184 -7.29 -8.23 -6.24
CA GLY A 184 -6.15 -8.95 -6.84
C GLY A 184 -4.93 -8.09 -7.14
N GLU A 185 -5.00 -6.78 -6.88
CA GLU A 185 -3.85 -5.88 -6.93
C GLU A 185 -3.41 -5.48 -5.53
N LEU A 186 -2.13 -5.15 -5.38
CA LEU A 186 -1.60 -4.53 -4.18
C LEU A 186 -1.62 -3.01 -4.37
N TYR A 187 -2.30 -2.30 -3.48
CA TYR A 187 -2.26 -0.85 -3.42
C TYR A 187 -1.24 -0.44 -2.37
N ALA A 188 -0.46 0.60 -2.63
CA ALA A 188 0.55 1.09 -1.70
C ALA A 188 0.58 2.62 -1.66
N ASN A 189 0.45 3.21 -0.48
CA ASN A 189 0.82 4.61 -0.28
C ASN A 189 2.31 4.79 -0.58
N ILE A 190 2.66 5.90 -1.24
CA ILE A 190 4.06 6.33 -1.35
C ILE A 190 4.29 7.46 -0.35
N TRP A 191 5.05 7.19 0.70
CA TRP A 191 5.27 8.14 1.79
C TRP A 191 5.83 9.47 1.28
N GLN A 192 5.38 10.57 1.90
CA GLN A 192 5.68 11.96 1.51
C GLN A 192 5.12 12.39 0.14
N THR A 193 4.17 11.63 -0.42
CA THR A 193 3.49 12.01 -1.68
C THR A 193 1.97 11.94 -1.54
N SER A 194 1.26 12.46 -2.54
CA SER A 194 -0.20 12.30 -2.67
C SER A 194 -0.61 11.08 -3.49
N LEU A 195 0.29 10.11 -3.70
CA LEU A 195 0.09 9.00 -4.62
C LEU A 195 -0.13 7.67 -3.91
N ILE A 196 -0.98 6.85 -4.53
CA ILE A 196 -1.06 5.41 -4.28
C ILE A 196 -0.66 4.68 -5.56
N ALA A 197 0.30 3.75 -5.45
CA ALA A 197 0.65 2.84 -6.52
C ALA A 197 -0.33 1.67 -6.57
N ARG A 198 -0.77 1.28 -7.77
CA ARG A 198 -1.42 0.00 -8.04
C ARG A 198 -0.37 -0.94 -8.58
N ILE A 199 -0.17 -2.07 -7.93
CA ILE A 199 0.96 -2.97 -8.18
C ILE A 199 0.41 -4.35 -8.53
N ASP A 200 0.89 -4.91 -9.64
CA ASP A 200 0.69 -6.31 -9.96
C ASP A 200 1.52 -7.17 -8.99
N PRO A 201 0.89 -7.97 -8.11
CA PRO A 201 1.59 -8.74 -7.09
C PRO A 201 2.38 -9.93 -7.66
N ALA A 202 2.15 -10.33 -8.92
CA ALA A 202 2.90 -11.39 -9.57
C ALA A 202 4.26 -10.90 -10.09
N SER A 203 4.32 -9.67 -10.60
CA SER A 203 5.51 -9.11 -11.24
C SER A 203 6.19 -7.98 -10.47
N GLY A 204 5.49 -7.35 -9.52
CA GLY A 204 5.93 -6.10 -8.88
C GLY A 204 5.81 -4.86 -9.77
N ARG A 205 5.27 -4.97 -10.98
CA ARG A 205 5.15 -3.82 -11.86
C ARG A 205 3.99 -2.92 -11.43
N VAL A 206 4.23 -1.62 -11.39
CA VAL A 206 3.16 -0.63 -11.23
C VAL A 206 2.26 -0.66 -12.47
N THR A 207 0.97 -0.93 -12.27
CA THR A 207 -0.08 -1.01 -13.29
C THR A 207 -0.90 0.27 -13.39
N GLY A 208 -0.82 1.14 -12.37
CA GLY A 208 -1.52 2.42 -12.36
C GLY A 208 -1.14 3.27 -11.15
N TRP A 209 -1.48 4.55 -11.22
CA TRP A 209 -1.32 5.50 -10.12
C TRP A 209 -2.65 6.11 -9.74
N ILE A 210 -2.85 6.36 -8.45
CA ILE A 210 -4.01 7.11 -7.94
C ILE A 210 -3.47 8.39 -7.33
N ASP A 211 -3.88 9.53 -7.89
CA ASP A 211 -3.51 10.86 -7.40
C ASP A 211 -4.61 11.42 -6.51
N LEU A 212 -4.27 11.61 -5.24
CA LEU A 212 -5.10 12.15 -4.18
C LEU A 212 -4.69 13.57 -3.77
N SER A 213 -3.96 14.30 -4.62
CA SER A 213 -3.48 15.67 -4.35
C SER A 213 -4.61 16.61 -3.90
N ALA A 214 -5.81 16.48 -4.48
CA ALA A 214 -6.98 17.26 -4.07
C ALA A 214 -7.43 16.99 -2.62
N LEU A 215 -7.28 15.75 -2.13
CA LEU A 215 -7.58 15.40 -0.74
C LEU A 215 -6.47 15.86 0.20
N VAL A 216 -5.20 15.69 -0.20
CA VAL A 216 -4.04 16.16 0.57
C VAL A 216 -4.07 17.69 0.74
N ALA A 217 -4.49 18.44 -0.28
CA ALA A 217 -4.64 19.89 -0.19
C ALA A 217 -5.71 20.35 0.83
N ALA A 218 -6.64 19.45 1.22
CA ALA A 218 -7.65 19.70 2.23
C ALA A 218 -7.27 19.14 3.62
N ALA A 219 -6.10 18.52 3.75
CA ALA A 219 -5.58 18.01 5.01
C ALA A 219 -5.07 19.16 5.91
N PRO A 220 -4.85 18.90 7.22
CA PRO A 220 -4.21 19.87 8.11
C PRO A 220 -2.87 20.37 7.56
N ALA A 221 -2.56 21.65 7.80
CA ALA A 221 -1.28 22.25 7.46
C ALA A 221 -0.20 21.84 8.47
N ASP A 222 0.10 20.55 8.52
CA ASP A 222 1.08 19.92 9.39
C ASP A 222 1.98 19.01 8.53
N PRO A 223 3.32 19.14 8.60
CA PRO A 223 4.24 18.34 7.79
C PRO A 223 4.14 16.83 8.04
N ASP A 224 3.67 16.43 9.23
CA ASP A 224 3.49 15.02 9.57
C ASP A 224 2.09 14.50 9.21
N ALA A 225 1.15 15.38 8.85
CA ALA A 225 -0.22 15.03 8.44
C ALA A 225 -0.31 14.54 6.99
N VAL A 226 0.51 13.55 6.64
CA VAL A 226 0.61 13.00 5.29
C VAL A 226 -0.46 11.95 5.00
N LEU A 227 -0.75 11.73 3.71
CA LEU A 227 -1.57 10.63 3.23
C LEU A 227 -0.97 9.28 3.68
N ASN A 228 -1.75 8.47 4.40
CA ASN A 228 -1.39 7.12 4.84
C ASN A 228 -2.63 6.39 5.37
N GLY A 229 -2.88 5.15 4.92
CA GLY A 229 -4.03 4.35 5.32
C GLY A 229 -5.01 4.12 4.16
N ILE A 230 -5.18 2.86 3.77
CA ILE A 230 -6.03 2.39 2.69
C ILE A 230 -6.81 1.19 3.22
N ALA A 231 -8.13 1.22 3.12
CA ALA A 231 -8.96 0.08 3.50
C ALA A 231 -9.93 -0.29 2.40
N TYR A 232 -10.21 -1.59 2.25
CA TYR A 232 -11.09 -2.07 1.21
C TYR A 232 -12.21 -2.98 1.74
N ASP A 233 -13.45 -2.60 1.44
CA ASP A 233 -14.63 -3.43 1.64
C ASP A 233 -14.93 -4.21 0.35
N ALA A 234 -14.42 -5.44 0.28
CA ALA A 234 -14.61 -6.31 -0.87
C ALA A 234 -16.07 -6.70 -1.12
N ALA A 235 -16.93 -6.70 -0.09
CA ALA A 235 -18.33 -7.11 -0.24
C ALA A 235 -19.18 -6.06 -0.97
N HIS A 236 -18.82 -4.79 -0.84
CA HIS A 236 -19.56 -3.66 -1.40
C HIS A 236 -18.75 -2.82 -2.39
N ASP A 237 -17.52 -3.24 -2.68
CA ASP A 237 -16.57 -2.54 -3.55
C ASP A 237 -16.32 -1.08 -3.14
N ARG A 238 -16.01 -0.86 -1.86
CA ARG A 238 -15.73 0.47 -1.30
C ARG A 238 -14.27 0.59 -0.91
N LEU A 239 -13.63 1.65 -1.39
CA LEU A 239 -12.24 1.99 -1.08
C LEU A 239 -12.22 3.20 -0.17
N PHE A 240 -11.53 3.08 0.96
CA PHE A 240 -11.36 4.13 1.93
C PHE A 240 -9.91 4.59 2.00
N VAL A 241 -9.71 5.88 2.17
CA VAL A 241 -8.38 6.49 2.35
C VAL A 241 -8.43 7.54 3.45
N THR A 242 -7.35 7.67 4.20
CA THR A 242 -7.17 8.69 5.23
C THR A 242 -5.71 9.15 5.26
N GLY A 243 -5.31 9.89 6.29
CA GLY A 243 -3.93 10.21 6.55
C GLY A 243 -3.66 10.36 8.03
N LYS A 244 -2.37 10.50 8.35
CA LYS A 244 -1.93 10.80 9.70
C LYS A 244 -2.54 12.12 10.13
N LEU A 245 -3.18 12.16 11.30
CA LEU A 245 -3.81 13.36 11.87
C LEU A 245 -4.95 13.94 11.02
N TRP A 246 -5.43 13.22 9.99
CA TRP A 246 -6.51 13.74 9.14
C TRP A 246 -7.83 13.76 9.93
N PRO A 247 -8.64 14.82 9.84
CA PRO A 247 -9.94 14.88 10.53
C PRO A 247 -11.02 14.07 9.80
N LYS A 248 -10.69 13.49 8.63
CA LYS A 248 -11.61 12.81 7.74
C LYS A 248 -10.99 11.56 7.13
N LEU A 249 -11.82 10.52 7.03
CA LEU A 249 -11.62 9.36 6.18
C LEU A 249 -12.57 9.44 5.00
N TYR A 250 -12.08 9.18 3.79
CA TYR A 250 -12.84 9.34 2.55
C TYR A 250 -13.12 7.99 1.91
N GLU A 251 -14.39 7.71 1.62
CA GLU A 251 -14.75 6.70 0.63
C GLU A 251 -14.59 7.30 -0.76
N ILE A 252 -13.84 6.64 -1.64
CA ILE A 252 -13.50 7.15 -2.96
C ILE A 252 -13.87 6.17 -4.08
N LYS A 253 -14.19 6.72 -5.26
CA LYS A 253 -14.16 5.98 -6.52
C LYS A 253 -13.08 6.53 -7.43
N LEU A 254 -12.34 5.62 -8.06
CA LEU A 254 -11.31 5.97 -9.02
C LEU A 254 -11.95 6.48 -10.31
N VAL A 255 -11.46 7.61 -10.82
CA VAL A 255 -11.89 8.19 -12.09
C VAL A 255 -10.68 8.35 -13.00
N PRO A 256 -10.73 7.92 -14.28
CA PRO A 256 -9.60 8.14 -15.19
C PRO A 256 -9.27 9.63 -15.29
N ARG A 257 -8.00 9.98 -15.11
CA ARG A 257 -7.55 11.36 -15.32
C ARG A 257 -7.35 11.58 -16.83
N ARG A 258 -7.93 12.66 -17.36
CA ARG A 258 -7.67 13.10 -18.74
C ARG A 258 -6.50 14.09 -18.70
N GLY A 259 -5.47 13.85 -19.52
CA GLY A 259 -4.27 14.68 -19.61
C GLY A 259 -3.02 13.99 -19.02
N PRO A 260 -1.82 14.48 -19.36
CA PRO A 260 -0.58 13.94 -18.81
C PRO A 260 -0.58 14.15 -17.29
N ALA A 261 -0.50 13.06 -16.53
CA ALA A 261 -0.21 13.15 -15.11
C ALA A 261 1.30 13.36 -14.97
N ALA A 262 1.70 14.51 -14.44
CA ALA A 262 3.06 14.69 -13.97
C ALA A 262 3.19 13.90 -12.66
N LEU A 263 3.72 12.69 -12.76
CA LEU A 263 4.20 11.99 -11.58
C LEU A 263 5.42 12.75 -11.05
N PRO A 264 5.63 12.84 -9.73
CA PRO A 264 6.85 13.36 -9.15
C PRO A 264 8.09 12.75 -9.82
N ASP A 265 9.09 13.60 -10.09
CA ASP A 265 10.34 13.19 -10.71
C ASP A 265 10.96 12.00 -9.95
N GLY A 266 11.43 11.00 -10.70
CA GLY A 266 12.09 9.83 -10.14
C GLY A 266 11.17 8.67 -9.73
N LEU A 267 9.84 8.85 -9.68
CA LEU A 267 8.92 7.73 -9.46
C LEU A 267 8.75 6.85 -10.70
N CYS A 268 8.78 7.45 -11.89
CA CYS A 268 8.67 6.79 -13.19
C CYS A 268 9.38 7.65 -14.25
N GLY A 269 10.45 7.15 -14.88
CA GLY A 269 11.12 7.86 -15.99
C GLY A 269 12.03 9.01 -15.59
#